data_AF-A0A395JU72-F1
#
_entry.id   AF-A0A395JU72-F1
#
_cell.length_a   1.000
_cell.length_b   1.000
_cell.length_c   1.000
_cell.angle_alpha   90.00
_cell.angle_beta   90.00
_cell.angle_gamma   90.00
#
_symmetry.space_group_name_H-M   'P 1'
#
loop_
_entity.id
_entity.type
_entity.pdbx_description
1 polymer ?
#
loop_
_entity_poly.entity_id
_entity_poly.type
_entity_poly.pdbx_seq_one_letter_code
_entity_poly.pdbx_strand_id
1 'polypeptide(L)'
;MLETLKKILGFLKQPSIHKDPNTDFSYRLNVFGKLLAISIITGFIISPLFVFLEYVNLIDADAHKLDKMFKGMSNLKILLLGAILAPILEEVLFRAPLTLCKSKIAFKILFYTLTILFGFIHITNFEISTNVILLSPLLVLPQILLGVYLGFIRVRFGLLWSICLHAAYNGILITLSFLENF
;
A
#
# COMPACT_ATOMS: atom_id res chain seq x y z
N MET A 1 16.83 9.59 2.46
CA MET A 1 16.17 8.72 1.46
C MET A 1 16.88 7.36 1.39
N LEU A 2 18.12 7.31 0.90
CA LEU A 2 18.86 6.04 0.68
C LEU A 2 18.99 5.16 1.93
N GLU A 3 19.34 5.73 3.09
CA GLU A 3 19.44 4.97 4.35
C GLU A 3 18.10 4.36 4.78
N THR A 4 16.99 5.06 4.59
CA THR A 4 15.65 4.52 4.85
C THR A 4 15.35 3.36 3.91
N LEU A 5 15.68 3.49 2.61
CA LEU A 5 15.51 2.41 1.65
C LEU A 5 16.34 1.17 2.01
N LYS A 6 17.61 1.34 2.41
CA LYS A 6 18.44 0.23 2.90
C LYS A 6 17.82 -0.48 4.10
N LYS A 7 17.28 0.27 5.07
CA LYS A 7 16.57 -0.30 6.23
C LYS A 7 15.33 -1.10 5.82
N ILE A 8 14.56 -0.60 4.86
CA ILE A 8 13.39 -1.31 4.31
C ILE A 8 13.82 -2.59 3.60
N LEU A 9 14.83 -2.52 2.73
CA LEU A 9 15.34 -3.70 2.00
C LEU A 9 15.92 -4.74 2.95
N GLY A 10 16.63 -4.32 4.00
CA GLY A 10 17.12 -5.20 5.06
C GLY A 10 15.96 -5.88 5.80
N PHE A 11 14.92 -5.12 6.15
CA PHE A 11 13.71 -5.66 6.77
C PHE A 11 12.95 -6.61 5.84
N LEU A 12 12.82 -6.29 4.55
CA LEU A 12 12.17 -7.16 3.58
C LEU A 12 12.92 -8.48 3.41
N LYS A 13 14.25 -8.49 3.47
CA LYS A 13 15.06 -9.71 3.42
C LYS A 13 14.94 -10.53 4.70
N GLN A 14 14.93 -9.87 5.85
CA GLN A 14 14.81 -10.51 7.15
C GLN A 14 13.91 -9.71 8.10
N PRO A 15 12.58 -9.94 8.04
CA PRO A 15 11.63 -9.23 8.88
C PRO A 15 11.91 -9.49 10.36
N SER A 16 11.93 -8.42 11.16
CA SER A 16 12.16 -8.48 12.61
C SER A 16 11.02 -7.85 13.38
N ILE A 17 10.54 -8.51 14.43
CA ILE A 17 9.39 -8.05 15.23
C ILE A 17 9.69 -6.82 16.10
N HIS A 18 10.96 -6.45 16.24
CA HIS A 18 11.37 -5.41 17.18
C HIS A 18 10.94 -4.02 16.73
N LYS A 19 10.43 -3.24 17.68
CA LYS A 19 10.16 -1.83 17.49
C LYS A 19 11.47 -1.05 17.31
N ASP A 20 11.38 0.11 16.69
CA ASP A 20 12.48 1.07 16.74
C ASP A 20 12.54 1.62 18.18
N PRO A 21 13.69 1.52 18.88
CA PRO A 21 13.83 2.04 20.24
C PRO A 21 13.69 3.56 20.31
N ASN A 22 13.91 4.28 19.20
CA ASN A 22 13.76 5.72 19.18
C ASN A 22 12.26 6.11 19.17
N THR A 23 11.84 6.76 20.25
CA THR A 23 10.47 7.24 20.47
C THR A 23 10.27 8.72 20.14
N ASP A 24 11.34 9.44 19.77
CA ASP A 24 11.26 10.85 19.41
C ASP A 24 10.31 11.06 18.23
N PHE A 25 9.39 12.02 18.38
CA PHE A 25 8.34 12.27 17.41
C PHE A 25 8.91 12.83 16.10
N SER A 26 9.88 13.75 16.19
CA SER A 26 10.49 14.39 15.02
C SER A 26 11.27 13.39 14.17
N TYR A 27 12.00 12.47 14.80
CA TYR A 27 12.65 11.35 14.14
C TYR A 27 11.64 10.46 13.42
N ARG A 28 10.56 10.07 14.10
CA ARG A 28 9.52 9.20 13.52
C ARG A 28 8.80 9.88 12.36
N LEU A 29 8.47 11.16 12.49
CA LEU A 29 7.87 11.96 11.44
C LEU A 29 8.81 12.09 10.23
N ASN A 30 10.12 12.24 10.46
CA ASN A 30 11.10 12.27 9.38
C ASN A 30 11.19 10.93 8.62
N VAL A 31 11.15 9.80 9.35
CA VAL A 31 11.10 8.47 8.72
C VAL A 31 9.78 8.27 7.98
N PHE A 32 8.65 8.69 8.56
CA PHE A 32 7.34 8.68 7.94
C PHE A 32 7.34 9.43 6.61
N GLY A 33 7.82 10.68 6.57
CA GLY A 33 7.86 11.48 5.34
C GLY A 33 8.73 10.85 4.26
N LYS A 34 9.86 10.24 4.64
CA LYS A 34 10.71 9.49 3.70
C LYS A 34 10.00 8.24 3.16
N LEU A 35 9.27 7.51 4.01
CA LEU A 35 8.50 6.34 3.58
C LEU A 35 7.37 6.73 2.62
N LEU A 36 6.65 7.81 2.92
CA LEU A 36 5.60 8.35 2.05
C LEU A 36 6.17 8.71 0.68
N ALA A 37 7.26 9.48 0.64
CA ALA A 37 7.94 9.83 -0.61
C ALA A 37 8.41 8.59 -1.39
N ILE A 38 9.03 7.61 -0.73
CA ILE A 38 9.45 6.36 -1.36
C ILE A 38 8.24 5.63 -1.95
N SER A 39 7.14 5.50 -1.21
CA SER A 39 5.94 4.79 -1.68
C SER A 39 5.31 5.44 -2.92
N ILE A 40 5.26 6.77 -2.98
CA ILE A 40 4.75 7.52 -4.14
C ILE A 40 5.68 7.34 -5.34
N ILE A 41 7.00 7.50 -5.14
CA ILE A 41 8.00 7.31 -6.19
C ILE A 41 7.94 5.88 -6.74
N THR A 42 7.81 4.87 -5.88
CA THR A 42 7.66 3.47 -6.30
C THR A 42 6.40 3.27 -7.15
N GLY A 43 5.25 3.81 -6.75
CA GLY A 43 4.03 3.75 -7.56
C GLY A 43 4.20 4.42 -8.92
N PHE A 44 4.79 5.61 -8.96
CA PHE A 44 5.06 6.35 -10.19
C PHE A 44 6.04 5.63 -11.12
N ILE A 45 7.07 4.96 -10.60
CA ILE A 45 8.01 4.18 -11.41
C ILE A 45 7.33 2.97 -12.06
N ILE A 46 6.31 2.39 -11.39
CA ILE A 46 5.60 1.21 -11.89
C ILE A 46 4.46 1.62 -12.85
N SER A 47 3.89 2.82 -12.74
CA SER A 47 2.74 3.23 -13.56
C SER A 47 2.93 3.10 -15.09
N PRO A 48 4.11 3.34 -15.71
CA PRO A 48 4.29 3.14 -17.14
C PRO A 48 4.06 1.70 -17.60
N LEU A 49 4.25 0.72 -16.71
CA LEU A 49 3.95 -0.67 -17.01
C LEU A 49 2.46 -0.89 -17.25
N PHE A 50 1.60 -0.25 -16.45
CA PHE A 50 0.15 -0.35 -16.62
C PHE A 50 -0.29 0.28 -17.94
N VAL A 51 0.24 1.46 -18.27
CA VAL A 51 0.01 2.12 -19.57
C VAL A 51 0.45 1.22 -20.72
N PHE A 52 1.60 0.55 -20.60
CA PHE A 52 2.05 -0.40 -21.63
C PHE A 52 1.12 -1.61 -21.76
N LEU A 53 0.70 -2.23 -20.65
CA LEU A 53 -0.20 -3.38 -20.66
C LEU A 53 -1.56 -3.04 -21.27
N GLU A 54 -2.05 -1.83 -21.02
CA GLU A 54 -3.24 -1.30 -21.66
C GLU A 54 -3.02 -1.06 -23.16
N TYR A 55 -1.92 -0.42 -23.54
CA TYR A 55 -1.56 -0.16 -24.94
C TYR A 55 -1.52 -1.44 -25.79
N VAL A 56 -1.06 -2.56 -25.23
CA VAL A 56 -1.06 -3.87 -25.91
C VAL A 56 -2.37 -4.66 -25.74
N ASN A 57 -3.42 -4.04 -25.20
CA ASN A 57 -4.75 -4.62 -24.95
C ASN A 57 -4.76 -5.86 -24.04
N LEU A 58 -3.80 -5.96 -23.10
CA LEU A 58 -3.76 -7.04 -22.12
C LEU A 58 -4.66 -6.74 -20.92
N ILE A 59 -4.83 -5.47 -20.59
CA ILE A 59 -5.76 -4.99 -19.56
C ILE A 59 -6.60 -3.85 -20.14
N ASP A 60 -7.77 -3.63 -19.55
CA ASP A 60 -8.66 -2.53 -19.87
C ASP A 60 -8.65 -1.56 -18.68
N ALA A 61 -8.08 -0.36 -18.85
CA ALA A 61 -8.01 0.62 -17.77
C ALA A 61 -9.33 1.40 -17.63
N ASP A 62 -10.08 1.63 -18.71
CA ASP A 62 -11.42 2.24 -18.68
C ASP A 62 -12.44 1.37 -17.92
N ALA A 63 -12.14 0.08 -17.77
CA ALA A 63 -12.88 -0.84 -16.95
C ALA A 63 -12.54 -0.81 -15.44
N HIS A 64 -11.84 0.21 -14.93
CA HIS A 64 -11.57 0.31 -13.48
C HIS A 64 -12.88 0.32 -12.68
N LYS A 65 -13.12 -0.75 -11.91
CA LYS A 65 -14.32 -0.92 -11.08
C LYS A 65 -14.48 0.18 -10.04
N LEU A 66 -13.36 0.79 -9.66
CA LEU A 66 -13.31 1.90 -8.72
C LEU A 66 -14.11 3.11 -9.24
N ASP A 67 -13.98 3.44 -10.53
CA ASP A 67 -14.68 4.60 -11.12
C ASP A 67 -16.18 4.35 -11.20
N LYS A 68 -16.58 3.12 -11.53
CA LYS A 68 -17.99 2.69 -11.46
C LYS A 68 -18.52 2.77 -10.02
N MET A 69 -17.72 2.39 -9.03
CA MET A 69 -18.09 2.43 -7.62
C MET A 69 -18.24 3.87 -7.10
N PHE A 70 -17.41 4.80 -7.56
CA PHE A 70 -17.43 6.20 -7.15
C PHE A 70 -18.40 7.08 -7.94
N LYS A 71 -18.95 6.56 -9.04
CA LYS A 71 -19.93 7.28 -9.87
C LYS A 71 -21.11 7.81 -9.03
N GLY A 72 -21.31 9.13 -9.07
CA GLY A 72 -22.38 9.81 -8.35
C GLY A 72 -22.07 10.12 -6.87
N MET A 73 -20.88 9.80 -6.36
CA MET A 73 -20.42 10.25 -5.04
C MET A 73 -19.74 11.62 -5.13
N SER A 74 -19.85 12.42 -4.07
CA SER A 74 -19.07 13.66 -3.97
C SER A 74 -17.59 13.36 -3.67
N ASN A 75 -16.69 14.24 -4.09
CA ASN A 75 -15.25 14.13 -3.82
C ASN A 75 -14.95 13.96 -2.32
N LEU A 76 -15.70 14.65 -1.45
CA LEU A 76 -15.58 14.48 0.00
C LEU A 76 -15.91 13.06 0.44
N LYS A 77 -16.98 12.46 -0.08
CA LYS A 77 -17.36 11.08 0.26
C LYS A 77 -16.31 10.08 -0.21
N ILE A 78 -15.78 10.26 -1.42
CA ILE A 78 -14.69 9.43 -1.96
C ILE A 78 -13.45 9.53 -1.07
N LEU A 79 -13.06 10.73 -0.66
CA LEU A 79 -11.92 10.95 0.23
C LEU A 79 -12.12 10.31 1.61
N LEU A 80 -13.29 10.49 2.23
CA LEU A 80 -13.59 9.88 3.53
C LEU A 80 -13.58 8.34 3.47
N LEU A 81 -14.10 7.75 2.40
CA LEU A 81 -14.12 6.30 2.23
C LEU A 81 -12.73 5.75 1.90
N GLY A 82 -12.08 6.28 0.87
CA GLY A 82 -10.82 5.74 0.32
C GLY A 82 -9.56 6.16 1.08
N ALA A 83 -9.53 7.35 1.68
CA ALA A 83 -8.35 7.86 2.38
C ALA A 83 -8.46 7.76 3.91
N ILE A 84 -9.63 7.46 4.48
CA ILE A 84 -9.80 7.31 5.93
C ILE A 84 -10.35 5.93 6.28
N LEU A 85 -11.58 5.60 5.86
CA LEU A 85 -12.24 4.37 6.31
C LEU A 85 -11.52 3.10 5.82
N ALA A 86 -11.21 3.02 4.52
CA ALA A 86 -10.52 1.87 3.95
C ALA A 86 -9.14 1.63 4.59
N PRO A 87 -8.23 2.63 4.71
CA PRO A 87 -6.97 2.48 5.43
C PRO A 87 -7.13 1.98 6.87
N ILE A 88 -8.11 2.49 7.63
CA ILE A 88 -8.35 2.00 9.00
C ILE A 88 -8.69 0.50 8.99
N LEU A 89 -9.64 0.09 8.16
CA LEU A 89 -10.08 -1.31 8.08
C LEU A 89 -8.96 -2.23 7.61
N GLU A 90 -8.24 -1.83 6.56
CA GLU A 90 -7.15 -2.61 5.98
C GLU A 90 -5.97 -2.74 6.94
N GLU A 91 -5.58 -1.67 7.62
CA GLU A 91 -4.50 -1.76 8.62
C GLU A 91 -4.90 -2.59 9.84
N VAL A 92 -6.16 -2.50 10.30
CA VAL A 92 -6.66 -3.37 11.36
C VAL A 92 -6.62 -4.83 10.91
N LEU A 93 -7.08 -5.13 9.70
CA LEU A 93 -7.14 -6.50 9.18
C LEU A 93 -5.75 -7.10 8.91
N PHE A 94 -4.86 -6.35 8.25
CA PHE A 94 -3.58 -6.88 7.75
C PHE A 94 -2.38 -6.54 8.62
N ARG A 95 -2.45 -5.50 9.48
CA ARG A 95 -1.27 -5.02 10.24
C ARG A 95 -1.43 -5.19 11.74
N ALA A 96 -2.65 -5.19 12.29
CA ALA A 96 -2.84 -5.53 13.70
C ALA A 96 -2.35 -6.95 14.05
N PRO A 97 -2.59 -8.01 13.24
CA PRO A 97 -2.19 -9.37 13.57
C PRO A 97 -0.68 -9.60 13.66
N LEU A 98 0.15 -8.74 13.04
CA LEU A 98 1.61 -8.88 13.01
C LEU A 98 2.24 -8.93 14.42
N THR A 99 1.58 -8.36 15.44
CA THR A 99 2.06 -8.38 16.83
C THR A 99 1.63 -9.60 17.64
N LEU A 100 0.82 -10.51 17.06
CA LEU A 100 0.37 -11.73 17.74
C LEU A 100 1.46 -12.81 17.79
N CYS A 101 2.39 -12.80 16.83
CA CYS A 101 3.48 -13.76 16.79
C CYS A 101 4.59 -13.42 17.79
N LYS A 102 5.12 -14.42 18.50
CA LYS A 102 6.31 -14.25 19.36
C LYS A 102 7.57 -14.91 18.79
N SER A 103 7.41 -15.86 17.86
CA SER A 103 8.53 -16.53 17.18
C SER A 103 8.96 -15.76 15.93
N LYS A 104 10.28 -15.67 15.71
CA LYS A 104 10.89 -15.06 14.52
C LYS A 104 10.41 -15.71 13.22
N ILE A 105 10.28 -17.05 13.20
CA ILE A 105 9.85 -17.80 12.02
C ILE A 105 8.37 -17.54 11.74
N ALA A 106 7.52 -17.65 12.77
CA ALA A 106 6.09 -17.38 12.63
C ALA A 106 5.81 -15.94 12.18
N PHE A 107 6.52 -14.96 12.75
CA PHE A 107 6.43 -13.57 12.33
C PHE A 107 6.82 -13.38 10.86
N LYS A 108 7.93 -14.01 10.42
CA LYS A 108 8.38 -13.92 9.03
C LYS A 108 7.32 -14.45 8.06
N ILE A 109 6.76 -15.63 8.34
CA ILE A 109 5.70 -16.23 7.52
C ILE A 109 4.47 -15.31 7.51
N LEU A 110 3.98 -14.91 8.68
CA LEU A 110 2.80 -14.06 8.80
C LEU A 110 2.97 -12.72 8.08
N PHE A 111 4.14 -12.09 8.20
CA PHE A 111 4.45 -10.82 7.53
C PHE A 111 4.30 -10.93 6.01
N TYR A 112 4.92 -11.93 5.39
CA TYR A 112 4.79 -12.10 3.95
C TYR A 112 3.38 -12.50 3.54
N THR A 113 2.74 -13.41 4.27
CA THR A 113 1.37 -13.83 3.98
C THR A 113 0.42 -12.63 4.00
N LEU A 114 0.43 -11.81 5.05
CA LEU A 114 -0.45 -10.64 5.14
C LEU A 114 -0.10 -9.57 4.10
N THR A 115 1.19 -9.40 3.77
CA THR A 115 1.62 -8.47 2.71
C THR A 115 1.13 -8.90 1.33
N ILE A 116 1.22 -10.21 1.03
CA ILE A 116 0.74 -10.78 -0.23
C ILE A 116 -0.79 -10.70 -0.29
N LEU A 117 -1.50 -11.13 0.76
CA LEU A 117 -2.96 -11.06 0.81
C LEU A 117 -3.48 -9.61 0.67
N PHE A 118 -2.78 -8.66 1.30
CA PHE A 118 -3.06 -7.25 1.14
C PHE A 118 -2.92 -6.80 -0.33
N GLY A 119 -1.89 -7.25 -1.05
CA GLY A 119 -1.81 -6.97 -2.48
C GLY A 119 -2.97 -7.60 -3.25
N PHE A 120 -3.18 -8.90 -3.06
CA PHE A 120 -4.14 -9.66 -3.86
C PHE A 120 -5.61 -9.27 -3.66
N ILE A 121 -6.01 -8.70 -2.51
CA ILE A 121 -7.38 -8.20 -2.35
C ILE A 121 -7.69 -7.06 -3.34
N HIS A 122 -6.66 -6.32 -3.79
CA HIS A 122 -6.79 -5.23 -4.75
C HIS A 122 -6.94 -5.68 -6.20
N ILE A 123 -6.86 -7.00 -6.49
CA ILE A 123 -7.23 -7.50 -7.82
C ILE A 123 -8.69 -7.16 -8.16
N THR A 124 -9.52 -6.94 -7.14
CA THR A 124 -10.92 -6.53 -7.27
C THR A 124 -11.11 -5.14 -7.86
N ASN A 125 -10.04 -4.32 -7.96
CA ASN A 125 -10.09 -3.04 -8.66
C ASN A 125 -10.16 -3.20 -10.19
N PHE A 126 -9.83 -4.39 -10.71
CA PHE A 126 -9.89 -4.72 -12.13
C PHE A 126 -11.17 -5.51 -12.47
N GLU A 127 -11.67 -5.37 -13.70
CA GLU A 127 -12.59 -6.37 -14.25
C GLU A 127 -11.87 -7.70 -14.41
N ILE A 128 -12.46 -8.78 -13.87
CA ILE A 128 -11.79 -10.07 -13.84
C ILE A 128 -11.87 -10.70 -15.23
N SER A 129 -10.72 -10.86 -15.85
CA SER A 129 -10.53 -11.56 -17.13
C SER A 129 -9.40 -12.59 -17.01
N THR A 130 -9.26 -13.45 -18.01
CA THR A 130 -8.13 -14.40 -18.07
C THR A 130 -6.78 -13.68 -17.99
N ASN A 131 -6.62 -12.57 -18.71
CA ASN A 131 -5.39 -11.78 -18.69
C ASN A 131 -5.12 -11.19 -17.30
N VAL A 132 -6.14 -10.64 -16.64
CA VAL A 132 -6.01 -10.08 -15.28
C VAL A 132 -5.60 -11.15 -14.27
N ILE A 133 -6.14 -12.38 -14.38
CA ILE A 133 -5.74 -13.49 -13.51
C ILE A 133 -4.29 -13.87 -13.76
N LEU A 134 -3.89 -14.04 -15.03
CA LEU A 134 -2.52 -14.42 -15.41
C LEU A 134 -1.50 -13.35 -15.00
N LEU A 135 -1.85 -12.08 -15.15
CA LEU A 135 -1.01 -10.93 -14.81
C LEU A 135 -1.17 -10.48 -13.35
N SER A 136 -2.03 -11.13 -12.55
CA SER A 136 -2.36 -10.67 -11.20
C SER A 136 -1.14 -10.41 -10.30
N PRO A 137 -0.04 -11.22 -10.31
CA PRO A 137 1.14 -10.92 -9.50
C PRO A 137 1.81 -9.59 -9.88
N LEU A 138 1.70 -9.20 -11.15
CA LEU A 138 2.23 -7.93 -11.68
C LEU A 138 1.27 -6.78 -11.39
N LEU A 139 -0.03 -6.98 -11.59
CA LEU A 139 -1.06 -5.95 -11.41
C LEU A 139 -1.21 -5.53 -9.95
N VAL A 140 -1.03 -6.45 -9.00
CA VAL A 140 -1.10 -6.14 -7.56
C VAL A 140 0.27 -5.80 -6.94
N LEU A 141 1.34 -5.76 -7.75
CA LEU A 141 2.69 -5.45 -7.29
C LEU A 141 2.80 -4.11 -6.55
N PRO A 142 2.18 -2.99 -7.01
CA PRO A 142 2.21 -1.73 -6.27
C PRO A 142 1.69 -1.89 -4.83
N GLN A 143 0.61 -2.64 -4.65
CA GLN A 143 -0.03 -2.86 -3.36
C GLN A 143 0.78 -3.83 -2.49
N ILE A 144 1.41 -4.85 -3.07
CA ILE A 144 2.38 -5.70 -2.34
C ILE A 144 3.54 -4.84 -1.79
N LEU A 145 4.11 -3.96 -2.63
CA LEU A 145 5.22 -3.09 -2.22
C LEU A 145 4.78 -2.06 -1.17
N LEU A 146 3.62 -1.44 -1.34
CA LEU A 146 3.01 -0.59 -0.31
C LEU A 146 2.83 -1.36 1.00
N GLY A 147 2.40 -2.61 0.90
CA GLY A 147 2.22 -3.47 2.06
C GLY A 147 3.51 -3.77 2.83
N VAL A 148 4.65 -3.81 2.15
CA VAL A 148 5.98 -3.88 2.78
C VAL A 148 6.27 -2.61 3.59
N TYR A 149 5.99 -1.42 3.03
CA TYR A 149 6.24 -0.15 3.72
C TYR A 149 5.34 0.02 4.94
N LEU A 150 4.05 -0.32 4.81
CA LEU A 150 3.07 -0.32 5.89
C LEU A 150 3.45 -1.32 6.98
N GLY A 151 3.81 -2.55 6.61
CA GLY A 151 4.28 -3.54 7.58
C GLY A 151 5.59 -3.12 8.28
N PHE A 152 6.51 -2.45 7.58
CA PHE A 152 7.72 -1.88 8.18
C PHE A 152 7.37 -0.84 9.24
N ILE A 153 6.59 0.19 8.88
CA ILE A 153 6.26 1.27 9.83
C ILE A 153 5.38 0.78 10.98
N ARG A 154 4.48 -0.19 10.72
CA ARG A 154 3.67 -0.86 11.73
C ARG A 154 4.51 -1.49 12.83
N VAL A 155 5.58 -2.17 12.44
CA VAL A 155 6.44 -2.90 13.36
C VAL A 155 7.39 -1.96 14.08
N ARG A 156 7.93 -0.96 13.38
CA ARG A 156 8.85 0.01 13.98
C ARG A 156 8.16 0.97 14.92
N PHE A 157 7.02 1.54 14.54
CA PHE A 157 6.39 2.66 15.27
C PHE A 157 4.99 2.37 15.80
N GLY A 158 4.25 1.41 15.24
CA GLY A 158 2.93 1.00 15.72
C GLY A 158 1.81 1.14 14.69
N LEU A 159 0.61 0.67 15.05
CA LEU A 159 -0.53 0.60 14.13
C LEU A 159 -0.99 1.97 13.63
N LEU A 160 -1.07 2.96 14.54
CA LEU A 160 -1.51 4.31 14.18
C LEU A 160 -0.60 4.95 13.12
N TRP A 161 0.72 4.76 13.20
CA TRP A 161 1.66 5.27 12.19
C TRP A 161 1.44 4.62 10.82
N SER A 162 1.05 3.35 10.79
CA SER A 162 0.70 2.64 9.56
C SER A 162 -0.60 3.16 8.96
N ILE A 163 -1.64 3.36 9.78
CA ILE A 163 -2.91 3.97 9.37
C ILE A 163 -2.67 5.36 8.79
N CYS A 164 -1.91 6.21 9.47
CA CYS A 164 -1.60 7.55 8.98
C CYS A 164 -0.81 7.52 7.67
N LEU A 165 0.13 6.57 7.51
CA LEU A 165 0.93 6.48 6.27
C LEU A 165 0.06 6.08 5.10
N HIS A 166 -0.80 5.09 5.31
CA HIS A 166 -1.74 4.60 4.32
C HIS A 166 -2.77 5.68 3.95
N ALA A 167 -3.36 6.34 4.95
CA ALA A 167 -4.29 7.44 4.75
C ALA A 167 -3.66 8.60 3.97
N ALA A 168 -2.42 8.98 4.29
CA ALA A 168 -1.69 10.01 3.55
C ALA A 168 -1.40 9.60 2.10
N TYR A 169 -0.98 8.34 1.89
CA TYR A 169 -0.74 7.80 0.55
C TYR A 169 -2.02 7.84 -0.31
N ASN A 170 -3.11 7.27 0.19
CA ASN A 170 -4.39 7.27 -0.52
C ASN A 170 -4.95 8.68 -0.70
N GLY A 171 -4.87 9.53 0.33
CA GLY A 171 -5.34 10.91 0.27
C GLY A 171 -4.64 11.71 -0.82
N ILE A 172 -3.32 11.54 -0.99
CA ILE A 172 -2.58 12.18 -2.07
C ILE A 172 -3.06 11.66 -3.43
N LEU A 173 -3.11 10.34 -3.64
CA LEU A 173 -3.48 9.77 -4.95
C LEU A 173 -4.93 10.10 -5.35
N ILE A 174 -5.88 9.99 -4.42
CA ILE A 174 -7.28 10.33 -4.65
C ILE A 174 -7.44 11.83 -4.92
N THR A 175 -6.71 12.68 -4.21
CA THR A 175 -6.79 14.13 -4.47
C THR A 175 -6.21 14.48 -5.84
N LEU A 176 -5.13 13.81 -6.25
CA LEU A 176 -4.56 13.97 -7.60
C LEU A 176 -5.54 13.55 -8.70
N SER A 177 -6.29 12.45 -8.50
CA SER A 177 -7.27 12.01 -9.49
C SER A 177 -8.45 12.99 -9.67
N PHE A 178 -8.76 13.82 -8.65
CA PHE A 178 -9.74 14.89 -8.82
C PHE A 178 -9.23 16.04 -9.71
N LEU A 179 -7.91 16.24 -9.80
CA LEU A 179 -7.31 17.29 -10.62
C LEU A 179 -7.24 16.90 -12.10
N GLU A 180 -7.15 15.61 -12.41
CA GLU A 180 -7.16 15.09 -13.79
C GLU A 180 -8.55 15.17 -14.45
N ASN A 181 -9.61 15.38 -13.67
CA ASN A 181 -11.00 15.49 -14.14
C ASN A 181 -11.44 16.95 -14.45
N PHE A 182 -10.50 17.90 -14.56
CA PHE A 182 -10.71 19.29 -15.01
C PHE A 182 -9.99 19.55 -16.34
#